data_AF-A0A0V0RMP3-F1
#
_entry.id   AF-A0A0V0RMP3-F1
#
_cell.length_a   1.000
_cell.length_b   1.000
_cell.length_c   1.000
_cell.angle_alpha   90.00
_cell.angle_beta   90.00
_cell.angle_gamma   90.00
#
_symmetry.space_group_name_H-M   'P 1'
#
loop_
_entity.id
_entity.type
_entity.pdbx_description
1 polymer ?
#
loop_
_entity_poly.entity_id
_entity_poly.type
_entity_poly.pdbx_seq_one_letter_code
_entity_poly.pdbx_strand_id
1 'polypeptide(L)'
;MQFKHLLTMSDRLTQLQDCINELASQICNSTGVLQQTASASNFENNDQFSTGAEDNAELFAKLVASTSSDIDMLVDLLPNEEPSPDLQNEQFSQLNNLNTEAAQSLRLSVERGQVLLERIKNILSFIDNTQKIVAEIRSSDPKSISKSLNMHTSGSGQPHYVEKMSVSEDIFFNMNIGFVGAGKMGQAMIRDCSVICTYVGKFAAQKITASAPEEDRHYLDEIKSKVNINVTHSNLDLARTSDVVIFAIPPSISCRVICEMRTILSIDKLILSIMNGVSMDTIEQQKISFISASIVERLIVQIAGKKLRVARAMPNMAATVRRSATAYALNERCTSRDEALVSGLLSCIGFAVKLPERLINSATGLSGCGPAYMFTVLEAMAEGGVKAGLPRDVAQQLAVNTMLGSAEMVIQTGKHPTILRESIESPGGSTVVGVHELEKAAFRAALINAVEAATNHAFKQDNMQFRLGPSATISDR
;
A
#
# COMPACT_ATOMS: atom_id res chain seq x y z
N MET A 1 37.61 47.46 -36.60
CA MET A 1 36.99 46.11 -36.66
C MET A 1 36.12 45.82 -35.42
N GLN A 2 35.54 46.85 -34.76
CA GLN A 2 34.72 46.72 -33.54
C GLN A 2 33.22 47.02 -33.76
N PHE A 3 32.79 47.29 -35.01
CA PHE A 3 31.38 47.62 -35.31
C PHE A 3 30.59 46.45 -35.92
N LYS A 4 31.18 45.27 -36.08
CA LYS A 4 30.51 44.09 -36.68
C LYS A 4 29.93 43.09 -35.66
N HIS A 5 30.22 43.24 -34.37
CA HIS A 5 29.77 42.29 -33.33
C HIS A 5 28.57 42.78 -32.50
N LEU A 6 28.25 44.08 -32.54
CA LEU A 6 27.05 44.67 -31.93
C LEU A 6 25.78 44.45 -32.77
N LEU A 7 25.93 44.10 -34.05
CA LEU A 7 24.81 43.82 -34.96
C LEU A 7 24.18 42.43 -34.80
N THR A 8 24.65 41.58 -33.89
CA THR A 8 24.16 40.19 -33.78
C THR A 8 23.29 39.90 -32.55
N MET A 9 23.34 40.72 -31.50
CA MET A 9 22.50 40.54 -30.29
C MET A 9 21.16 41.27 -30.42
N SER A 10 21.16 42.51 -30.92
CA SER A 10 19.93 43.28 -31.13
C SER A 10 19.01 42.59 -32.13
N ASP A 11 19.55 42.07 -33.25
CA ASP A 11 18.77 41.34 -34.25
C ASP A 11 18.19 40.03 -33.71
N ARG A 12 18.88 39.37 -32.77
CA ARG A 12 18.40 38.14 -32.12
C ARG A 12 17.34 38.41 -31.06
N LEU A 13 17.45 39.50 -30.32
CA LEU A 13 16.41 39.98 -29.40
C LEU A 13 15.16 40.39 -30.17
N THR A 14 15.31 41.09 -31.30
CA THR A 14 14.18 41.42 -32.19
C THR A 14 13.53 40.15 -32.76
N GLN A 15 14.33 39.18 -33.24
CA GLN A 15 13.80 37.90 -33.72
C GLN A 15 13.09 37.09 -32.63
N LEU A 16 13.61 37.09 -31.40
CA LEU A 16 12.95 36.44 -30.27
C LEU A 16 11.63 37.15 -29.92
N GLN A 17 11.63 38.47 -29.93
CA GLN A 17 10.43 39.27 -29.68
C GLN A 17 9.37 39.05 -30.78
N ASP A 18 9.78 38.92 -32.04
CA ASP A 18 8.89 38.58 -33.15
C ASP A 18 8.29 37.17 -32.98
N CYS A 19 9.09 36.17 -32.57
CA CYS A 19 8.58 34.83 -32.27
C CYS A 19 7.61 34.79 -31.07
N ILE A 20 7.88 35.57 -30.02
CA ILE A 20 6.98 35.68 -28.85
C ILE A 20 5.66 36.33 -29.26
N ASN A 21 5.71 37.38 -30.07
CA ASN A 21 4.52 38.04 -30.60
C ASN A 21 3.71 37.12 -31.53
N GLU A 22 4.38 36.32 -32.36
CA GLU A 22 3.75 35.35 -33.24
C GLU A 22 3.08 34.22 -32.45
N LEU A 23 3.73 33.73 -31.38
CA LEU A 23 3.15 32.74 -30.45
C LEU A 23 1.92 33.31 -29.73
N ALA A 24 1.99 34.54 -29.23
CA ALA A 24 0.86 35.21 -28.58
C ALA A 24 -0.32 35.37 -29.55
N SER A 25 -0.05 35.73 -30.81
CA SER A 25 -1.07 35.82 -31.86
C SER A 25 -1.72 34.46 -32.14
N GLN A 26 -0.95 33.37 -32.20
CA GLN A 26 -1.48 32.02 -32.39
C GLN A 26 -2.33 31.54 -31.20
N ILE A 27 -1.98 31.91 -29.97
CA ILE A 27 -2.77 31.62 -28.77
C ILE A 27 -4.10 32.38 -28.82
N CYS A 28 -4.08 33.68 -29.15
CA CYS A 28 -5.31 34.47 -29.32
C CYS A 28 -6.22 33.91 -30.42
N ASN A 29 -5.65 33.52 -31.56
CA ASN A 29 -6.42 32.91 -32.65
C ASN A 29 -7.01 31.55 -32.23
N SER A 30 -6.26 30.72 -31.52
CA SER A 30 -6.75 29.43 -31.00
C SER A 30 -7.88 29.62 -29.99
N THR A 31 -7.78 30.65 -29.14
CA THR A 31 -8.81 31.00 -28.16
C THR A 31 -10.08 31.53 -28.84
N GLY A 32 -9.93 32.33 -29.90
CA GLY A 32 -11.05 32.81 -30.72
C GLY A 32 -11.77 31.69 -31.48
N VAL A 33 -11.03 30.71 -32.01
CA VAL A 33 -11.62 29.52 -32.63
C VAL A 33 -12.40 28.70 -31.60
N LEU A 34 -11.84 28.51 -30.40
CA LEU A 34 -12.52 27.81 -29.31
C LEU A 34 -13.82 28.52 -28.89
N GLN A 35 -13.83 29.85 -28.78
CA GLN A 35 -15.04 30.63 -28.49
C GLN A 35 -16.09 30.54 -29.61
N GLN A 36 -15.68 30.44 -30.88
CA GLN A 36 -16.61 30.25 -32.00
C GLN A 36 -17.16 28.83 -32.10
N THR A 37 -16.42 27.83 -31.63
CA THR A 37 -16.84 26.42 -31.63
C THR A 37 -17.57 25.98 -30.36
N ALA A 38 -17.52 26.77 -29.28
CA ALA A 38 -18.25 26.51 -28.05
C ALA A 38 -19.73 26.89 -28.22
N SER A 39 -20.63 25.92 -28.03
CA SER A 39 -22.08 26.16 -28.06
C SER A 39 -22.56 26.89 -26.79
N ALA A 40 -23.48 27.85 -26.96
CA ALA A 40 -24.05 28.61 -25.85
C ALA A 40 -24.84 27.71 -24.89
N SER A 41 -24.51 27.75 -23.60
CA SER A 41 -25.18 26.98 -22.56
C SER A 41 -26.56 27.57 -22.23
N ASN A 42 -27.63 26.83 -22.48
CA ASN A 42 -28.98 27.20 -22.03
C ASN A 42 -29.10 26.95 -20.52
N PHE A 43 -29.34 28.02 -19.76
CA PHE A 43 -29.74 27.94 -18.36
C PHE A 43 -31.25 27.72 -18.26
N GLU A 44 -31.69 26.45 -18.24
CA GLU A 44 -32.99 26.10 -17.67
C GLU A 44 -32.86 24.87 -16.74
N ASN A 45 -33.52 24.99 -15.59
CA ASN A 45 -33.45 24.14 -14.40
C ASN A 45 -33.60 22.63 -14.67
N ASN A 46 -32.62 21.83 -14.26
CA ASN A 46 -32.72 20.85 -13.16
C ASN A 46 -31.46 19.97 -13.07
N ASP A 47 -31.15 19.59 -11.83
CA ASP A 47 -30.06 18.72 -11.41
C ASP A 47 -29.86 17.45 -12.26
N GLN A 48 -28.69 17.32 -12.88
CA GLN A 48 -27.81 16.13 -12.95
C GLN A 48 -26.94 16.14 -14.22
N PHE A 49 -25.65 15.85 -14.03
CA PHE A 49 -24.55 15.65 -14.99
C PHE A 49 -23.90 16.89 -15.63
N SER A 50 -22.66 17.19 -15.22
CA SER A 50 -21.52 17.44 -16.14
C SER A 50 -20.23 17.79 -15.37
N THR A 51 -19.44 16.78 -14.97
CA THR A 51 -18.07 17.01 -14.48
C THR A 51 -17.10 16.49 -15.54
N GLY A 52 -16.52 17.39 -16.33
CA GLY A 52 -15.45 17.02 -17.27
C GLY A 52 -15.07 18.09 -18.30
N ALA A 53 -15.94 19.06 -18.57
CA ALA A 53 -15.63 20.15 -19.50
C ALA A 53 -15.03 21.37 -18.79
N GLU A 54 -15.54 21.74 -17.61
CA GLU A 54 -15.03 22.87 -16.82
C GLU A 54 -13.59 22.64 -16.33
N ASP A 55 -13.23 21.40 -16.03
CA ASP A 55 -11.92 21.02 -15.49
C ASP A 55 -10.78 21.27 -16.50
N ASN A 56 -11.00 21.02 -17.80
CA ASN A 56 -9.96 21.13 -18.82
C ASN A 56 -9.65 22.59 -19.17
N ALA A 57 -10.64 23.48 -19.14
CA ALA A 57 -10.45 24.90 -19.38
C ALA A 57 -9.70 25.56 -18.21
N GLU A 58 -10.02 25.16 -16.97
CA GLU A 58 -9.31 25.63 -15.79
C GLU A 58 -7.88 25.08 -15.72
N LEU A 59 -7.67 23.82 -16.11
CA LEU A 59 -6.31 23.24 -16.22
C LEU A 59 -5.49 23.94 -17.28
N PHE A 60 -6.09 24.26 -18.43
CA PHE A 60 -5.44 24.99 -19.51
C PHE A 60 -5.09 26.42 -19.09
N ALA A 61 -6.00 27.13 -18.41
CA ALA A 61 -5.74 28.46 -17.87
C ALA A 61 -4.63 28.45 -16.81
N LYS A 62 -4.58 27.44 -15.94
CA LYS A 62 -3.50 27.25 -14.96
C LYS A 62 -2.16 26.96 -15.64
N LEU A 63 -2.14 26.15 -16.69
CA LEU A 63 -0.93 25.87 -17.45
C LEU A 63 -0.42 27.13 -18.17
N VAL A 64 -1.30 27.91 -18.81
CA VAL A 64 -0.93 29.18 -19.45
C VAL A 64 -0.38 30.18 -18.43
N ALA A 65 -1.03 30.31 -17.27
CA ALA A 65 -0.56 31.19 -16.19
C ALA A 65 0.80 30.75 -15.62
N SER A 66 1.00 29.45 -15.42
CA SER A 66 2.29 28.88 -14.99
C SER A 66 3.38 29.15 -16.01
N THR A 67 3.08 28.91 -17.30
CA THR A 67 4.06 29.11 -18.38
C THR A 67 4.44 30.59 -18.51
N SER A 68 3.50 31.51 -18.31
CA SER A 68 3.79 32.95 -18.27
C SER A 68 4.70 33.32 -17.09
N SER A 69 4.46 32.75 -15.91
CA SER A 69 5.30 32.99 -14.72
C SER A 69 6.70 32.40 -14.87
N ASP A 70 6.84 31.27 -15.56
CA ASP A 70 8.13 30.64 -15.84
C ASP A 70 8.93 31.46 -16.87
N ILE A 71 8.25 32.08 -17.85
CA ILE A 71 8.88 33.00 -18.81
C ILE A 71 9.35 34.27 -18.10
N ASP A 72 8.55 34.86 -17.21
CA ASP A 72 8.97 36.04 -16.43
C ASP A 72 10.18 35.72 -15.54
N MET A 73 10.21 34.55 -14.91
CA MET A 73 11.36 34.10 -14.12
C MET A 73 12.60 33.89 -14.99
N LEU A 74 12.45 33.38 -16.23
CA LEU A 74 13.56 33.25 -17.18
C LEU A 74 14.06 34.60 -17.70
N VAL A 75 13.17 35.59 -17.85
CA VAL A 75 13.53 36.97 -18.20
C VAL A 75 14.30 37.64 -17.07
N ASP A 76 13.90 37.44 -15.81
CA ASP A 76 14.61 37.94 -14.63
C ASP A 76 15.97 37.26 -14.39
N LEU A 77 16.16 36.05 -14.95
CA LEU A 77 17.42 35.32 -14.95
C LEU A 77 18.35 35.73 -16.10
N LEU A 78 17.91 36.58 -17.02
CA LEU A 78 18.81 37.16 -18.03
C LEU A 78 19.77 38.13 -17.33
N PRO A 79 21.10 37.98 -17.54
CA PRO A 79 22.09 38.75 -16.80
C PRO A 79 22.01 40.24 -17.17
N ASN A 80 21.80 41.10 -16.16
CA ASN A 80 21.81 42.56 -16.33
C ASN A 80 23.23 43.17 -16.47
N GLU A 81 24.29 42.37 -16.27
CA GLU A 81 25.68 42.76 -16.52
C GLU A 81 26.42 41.59 -17.17
N GLU A 82 27.24 41.86 -18.20
CA GLU A 82 28.00 40.84 -18.94
C GLU A 82 28.88 40.02 -17.97
N PRO A 83 28.55 38.74 -17.68
CA PRO A 83 29.38 37.89 -16.85
C PRO A 83 30.53 37.31 -17.68
N SER A 84 31.66 37.04 -17.04
CA SER A 84 32.84 36.47 -17.70
C SER A 84 32.51 35.13 -18.40
N PRO A 85 33.11 34.84 -19.57
CA PRO A 85 32.76 33.69 -20.43
C PRO A 85 32.87 32.31 -19.77
N ASP A 86 33.70 32.17 -18.72
CA ASP A 86 33.85 30.90 -18.00
C ASP A 86 32.63 30.55 -17.13
N LEU A 87 32.00 31.56 -16.52
CA LEU A 87 30.82 31.38 -15.67
C LEU A 87 29.57 31.07 -16.50
N GLN A 88 29.47 31.63 -17.70
CA GLN A 88 28.41 31.29 -18.65
C GLN A 88 28.54 29.84 -19.12
N ASN A 89 29.74 29.36 -19.43
CA ASN A 89 29.95 27.98 -19.88
C ASN A 89 29.64 26.96 -18.78
N GLU A 90 29.99 27.24 -17.51
CA GLU A 90 29.61 26.37 -16.39
C GLU A 90 28.10 26.34 -16.16
N GLN A 91 27.42 27.50 -16.18
CA GLN A 91 25.97 27.56 -16.04
C GLN A 91 25.24 26.86 -17.19
N PHE A 92 25.73 27.02 -18.43
CA PHE A 92 25.18 26.35 -19.60
C PHE A 92 25.37 24.83 -19.52
N SER A 93 26.51 24.37 -18.99
CA SER A 93 26.77 22.95 -18.76
C SER A 93 25.87 22.37 -17.67
N GLN A 94 25.66 23.09 -16.57
CA GLN A 94 24.72 22.69 -15.52
C GLN A 94 23.27 22.62 -16.02
N LEU A 95 22.84 23.61 -16.80
CA LEU A 95 21.50 23.65 -17.38
C LEU A 95 21.26 22.50 -18.37
N ASN A 96 22.26 22.19 -19.21
CA ASN A 96 22.19 21.04 -20.11
C ASN A 96 22.13 19.71 -19.35
N ASN A 97 22.86 19.56 -18.25
CA ASN A 97 22.80 18.35 -17.43
C ASN A 97 21.41 18.17 -16.79
N LEU A 98 20.84 19.24 -16.23
CA LEU A 98 19.48 19.23 -15.65
C LEU A 98 18.41 18.91 -16.72
N ASN A 99 18.51 19.51 -17.91
CA ASN A 99 17.62 19.20 -19.03
C ASN A 99 17.74 17.75 -19.49
N THR A 100 18.94 17.18 -19.45
CA THR A 100 19.18 15.78 -19.83
C THR A 100 18.59 14.81 -18.79
N GLU A 101 18.75 15.11 -17.50
CA GLU A 101 18.15 14.33 -16.40
C GLU A 101 16.61 14.40 -16.41
N ALA A 102 16.05 15.59 -16.66
CA ALA A 102 14.61 15.78 -16.81
C ALA A 102 14.07 14.99 -18.02
N ALA A 103 14.76 15.02 -19.16
CA ALA A 103 14.40 14.24 -20.35
C ALA A 103 14.45 12.72 -20.11
N GLN A 104 15.45 12.22 -19.37
CA GLN A 104 15.54 10.81 -18.98
C GLN A 104 14.40 10.41 -18.03
N SER A 105 14.09 11.26 -17.05
CA SER A 105 12.98 11.02 -16.10
C SER A 105 11.63 11.00 -16.81
N LEU A 106 11.41 11.92 -17.75
CA LEU A 106 10.20 11.95 -18.58
C LEU A 106 10.09 10.69 -19.44
N ARG A 107 11.20 10.26 -20.07
CA ARG A 107 11.23 9.04 -20.87
C ARG A 107 10.87 7.80 -20.05
N LEU A 108 11.43 7.64 -18.84
CA LEU A 108 11.08 6.54 -17.94
C LEU A 108 9.61 6.57 -17.53
N SER A 109 9.04 7.76 -17.32
CA SER A 109 7.62 7.93 -17.01
C SER A 109 6.72 7.50 -18.19
N VAL A 110 7.10 7.89 -19.42
CA VAL A 110 6.40 7.48 -20.65
C VAL A 110 6.50 5.97 -20.89
N GLU A 111 7.68 5.37 -20.71
CA GLU A 111 7.88 3.91 -20.84
C GLU A 111 7.03 3.15 -19.81
N ARG A 112 6.99 3.60 -18.55
CA ARG A 112 6.10 3.03 -17.52
C ARG A 112 4.64 3.17 -17.90
N GLY A 113 4.23 4.33 -18.43
CA GLY A 113 2.88 4.58 -18.92
C GLY A 113 2.48 3.65 -20.07
N GLN A 114 3.39 3.40 -21.03
CA GLN A 114 3.17 2.47 -22.13
C GLN A 114 2.98 1.03 -21.66
N VAL A 115 3.81 0.55 -20.72
CA VAL A 115 3.64 -0.78 -20.10
C VAL A 115 2.29 -0.90 -19.40
N LEU A 116 1.86 0.16 -18.72
CA LEU A 116 0.57 0.20 -18.03
C LEU A 116 -0.61 0.19 -19.01
N LEU A 117 -0.52 0.94 -20.11
CA LEU A 117 -1.47 0.93 -21.22
C LEU A 117 -1.59 -0.44 -21.89
N GLU A 118 -0.46 -1.11 -22.14
CA GLU A 118 -0.41 -2.49 -22.64
C GLU A 118 -1.13 -3.45 -21.68
N ARG A 119 -0.86 -3.35 -20.37
CA ARG A 119 -1.56 -4.17 -19.35
C ARG A 119 -3.07 -3.90 -19.33
N ILE A 120 -3.49 -2.63 -19.40
CA ILE A 120 -4.91 -2.26 -19.44
C ILE A 120 -5.56 -2.82 -20.71
N LYS A 121 -4.91 -2.70 -21.87
CA LYS A 121 -5.42 -3.22 -23.15
C LYS A 121 -5.56 -4.75 -23.11
N ASN A 122 -4.60 -5.46 -22.52
CA ASN A 122 -4.67 -6.91 -22.34
C ASN A 122 -5.80 -7.33 -21.40
N ILE A 123 -6.03 -6.58 -20.31
CA ILE A 123 -7.16 -6.81 -19.40
C ILE A 123 -8.50 -6.54 -20.09
N LEU A 124 -8.63 -5.46 -20.85
CA LEU A 124 -9.86 -5.15 -21.60
C LEU A 124 -10.16 -6.20 -22.67
N SER A 125 -9.15 -6.67 -23.41
CA SER A 125 -9.32 -7.77 -24.38
C SER A 125 -9.73 -9.07 -23.70
N PHE A 126 -9.20 -9.36 -22.51
CA PHE A 126 -9.61 -10.51 -21.71
C PHE A 126 -11.07 -10.39 -21.24
N ILE A 127 -11.49 -9.21 -20.79
CA ILE A 127 -12.89 -8.94 -20.39
C ILE A 127 -13.83 -9.12 -21.58
N ASP A 128 -13.50 -8.59 -22.77
CA ASP A 128 -14.30 -8.74 -23.99
C ASP A 128 -14.43 -10.23 -24.40
N ASN A 129 -13.33 -10.98 -24.39
CA ASN A 129 -13.36 -12.41 -24.68
C ASN A 129 -14.16 -13.21 -23.63
N THR A 130 -14.06 -12.85 -22.36
CA THR A 130 -14.82 -13.50 -21.28
C THR A 130 -16.32 -13.21 -21.42
N GLN A 131 -16.70 -11.98 -21.79
CA GLN A 131 -18.10 -11.63 -22.03
C GLN A 131 -18.67 -12.34 -23.25
N LYS A 132 -17.88 -12.51 -24.33
CA LYS A 132 -18.28 -13.32 -25.50
C LYS A 132 -18.50 -14.78 -25.14
N ILE A 133 -17.59 -15.38 -24.37
CA ILE A 133 -17.73 -16.77 -23.89
C ILE A 133 -18.97 -16.92 -22.98
N VAL A 134 -19.21 -15.98 -22.08
CA VAL A 134 -20.40 -15.99 -21.20
C VAL A 134 -21.71 -15.81 -22.02
N ALA A 135 -21.69 -15.00 -23.07
CA ALA A 135 -22.81 -14.85 -23.99
C ALA A 135 -23.06 -16.13 -24.81
N GLU A 136 -22.00 -16.79 -25.30
CA GLU A 136 -22.07 -18.07 -26.02
C GLU A 136 -22.62 -19.19 -25.14
N ILE A 137 -22.17 -19.28 -23.89
CA ILE A 137 -22.65 -20.25 -22.88
C ILE A 137 -24.13 -20.02 -22.55
N ARG A 138 -24.60 -18.77 -22.52
CA ARG A 138 -26.02 -18.44 -22.32
C ARG A 138 -26.90 -18.77 -23.52
N SER A 139 -26.32 -18.92 -24.71
CA SER A 139 -27.03 -19.18 -25.98
C SER A 139 -26.99 -20.65 -26.43
N SER A 140 -26.22 -21.52 -25.78
CA SER A 140 -25.94 -22.89 -26.25
C SER A 140 -26.52 -23.98 -25.35
N ASP A 141 -27.20 -24.95 -25.95
CA ASP A 141 -27.76 -26.12 -25.27
C ASP A 141 -26.66 -27.03 -24.66
N PRO A 142 -26.84 -27.63 -23.46
CA PRO A 142 -25.75 -28.22 -22.67
C PRO A 142 -25.07 -29.49 -23.23
N LYS A 143 -25.41 -29.95 -24.45
CA LYS A 143 -24.89 -31.21 -25.02
C LYS A 143 -23.80 -31.07 -26.09
N SER A 144 -23.42 -29.86 -26.51
CA SER A 144 -22.43 -29.65 -27.58
C SER A 144 -20.98 -29.37 -27.11
N ILE A 145 -20.76 -29.18 -25.81
CA ILE A 145 -19.53 -28.59 -25.25
C ILE A 145 -18.31 -29.55 -25.26
N SER A 146 -18.49 -30.86 -25.45
CA SER A 146 -17.38 -31.82 -25.33
C SER A 146 -16.51 -31.99 -26.59
N LYS A 147 -16.81 -31.32 -27.71
CA LYS A 147 -16.12 -31.59 -29.00
C LYS A 147 -15.16 -30.49 -29.49
N SER A 148 -15.17 -29.29 -28.92
CA SER A 148 -14.39 -28.15 -29.44
C SER A 148 -13.03 -27.92 -28.77
N LEU A 149 -12.74 -28.54 -27.61
CA LEU A 149 -11.47 -28.30 -26.88
C LEU A 149 -10.24 -29.10 -27.41
N ASN A 150 -10.39 -29.98 -28.40
CA ASN A 150 -9.34 -30.92 -28.82
C ASN A 150 -8.79 -30.74 -30.25
N MET A 151 -8.80 -29.52 -30.81
CA MET A 151 -8.02 -29.24 -32.02
C MET A 151 -7.35 -27.87 -31.89
N HIS A 152 -6.04 -27.86 -31.62
CA HIS A 152 -5.03 -26.91 -32.11
C HIS A 152 -3.79 -26.95 -31.22
N THR A 153 -2.87 -27.89 -31.46
CA THR A 153 -1.42 -27.69 -31.21
C THR A 153 -0.60 -28.73 -31.99
N SER A 154 -0.25 -28.40 -33.24
CA SER A 154 0.84 -29.05 -33.98
C SER A 154 1.42 -28.06 -34.99
N GLY A 155 2.66 -27.62 -34.79
CA GLY A 155 3.38 -26.72 -35.70
C GLY A 155 4.67 -26.16 -35.09
N SER A 156 5.80 -26.57 -35.66
CA SER A 156 7.22 -26.45 -35.28
C SER A 156 7.86 -25.04 -35.28
N GLY A 157 8.85 -24.84 -34.38
CA GLY A 157 9.94 -23.84 -34.50
C GLY A 157 10.48 -23.29 -33.17
N GLN A 158 11.71 -23.65 -32.78
CA GLN A 158 12.45 -23.16 -31.58
C GLN A 158 13.67 -22.29 -32.01
N PRO A 159 14.40 -21.59 -31.10
CA PRO A 159 14.03 -21.07 -29.78
C PRO A 159 14.55 -19.63 -29.51
N HIS A 160 13.87 -18.83 -28.68
CA HIS A 160 14.56 -17.93 -27.75
C HIS A 160 13.74 -17.73 -26.46
N TYR A 161 14.37 -18.17 -25.37
CA TYR A 161 14.09 -18.06 -23.94
C TYR A 161 12.96 -17.09 -23.51
N VAL A 162 11.76 -17.63 -23.28
CA VAL A 162 10.80 -17.11 -22.30
C VAL A 162 10.26 -18.31 -21.53
N GLU A 163 10.80 -18.54 -20.34
CA GLU A 163 10.26 -19.55 -19.42
C GLU A 163 8.81 -19.20 -19.07
N LYS A 164 7.94 -20.18 -19.29
CA LYS A 164 6.52 -20.18 -18.91
C LYS A 164 6.35 -19.88 -17.43
N MET A 165 5.70 -18.76 -17.12
CA MET A 165 5.17 -18.46 -15.79
C MET A 165 3.64 -18.37 -15.87
N SER A 166 2.96 -19.47 -16.25
CA SER A 166 1.52 -19.43 -16.57
C SER A 166 0.69 -20.59 -15.98
N VAL A 167 1.14 -21.21 -14.89
CA VAL A 167 0.36 -22.27 -14.20
C VAL A 167 0.12 -21.95 -12.71
N SER A 168 0.82 -20.95 -12.17
CA SER A 168 0.78 -20.60 -10.75
C SER A 168 -0.31 -19.59 -10.35
N GLU A 169 -0.84 -18.79 -11.28
CA GLU A 169 -1.80 -17.72 -10.96
C GLU A 169 -3.24 -18.20 -10.78
N ASP A 170 -3.68 -19.25 -11.48
CA ASP A 170 -5.09 -19.69 -11.47
C ASP A 170 -5.53 -20.39 -10.17
N ILE A 171 -4.60 -20.98 -9.43
CA ILE A 171 -4.95 -21.77 -8.24
C ILE A 171 -5.11 -20.89 -6.99
N PHE A 172 -4.56 -19.67 -6.97
CA PHE A 172 -4.81 -18.68 -5.89
C PHE A 172 -6.31 -18.40 -5.74
N PHE A 173 -7.03 -18.40 -6.87
CA PHE A 173 -8.44 -18.05 -6.97
C PHE A 173 -9.41 -19.17 -6.60
N ASN A 174 -8.89 -20.38 -6.37
CA ASN A 174 -9.68 -21.53 -5.97
C ASN A 174 -9.50 -21.99 -4.51
N MET A 175 -8.79 -21.22 -3.69
CA MET A 175 -8.58 -21.56 -2.28
C MET A 175 -9.70 -21.05 -1.38
N ASN A 176 -9.97 -21.79 -0.32
CA ASN A 176 -10.81 -21.35 0.79
C ASN A 176 -9.95 -20.74 1.91
N ILE A 177 -10.31 -19.55 2.36
CA ILE A 177 -9.60 -18.81 3.42
C ILE A 177 -10.47 -18.77 4.67
N GLY A 178 -9.95 -19.33 5.76
CA GLY A 178 -10.60 -19.37 7.05
C GLY A 178 -9.98 -18.38 8.03
N PHE A 179 -10.75 -17.43 8.56
CA PHE A 179 -10.36 -16.54 9.63
C PHE A 179 -10.84 -17.07 10.97
N VAL A 180 -9.90 -17.54 11.80
CA VAL A 180 -10.15 -17.90 13.18
C VAL A 180 -10.11 -16.62 14.01
N GLY A 181 -11.26 -16.15 14.44
CA GLY A 181 -11.44 -14.85 15.09
C GLY A 181 -11.97 -13.79 14.12
N ALA A 182 -13.14 -13.24 14.46
CA ALA A 182 -13.79 -12.16 13.70
C ALA A 182 -13.67 -10.79 14.37
N GLY A 183 -12.64 -10.56 15.20
CA GLY A 183 -12.41 -9.25 15.82
C GLY A 183 -12.02 -8.17 14.81
N LYS A 184 -11.77 -6.94 15.29
CA LYS A 184 -11.49 -5.76 14.45
C LYS A 184 -10.43 -5.99 13.35
N MET A 185 -9.32 -6.66 13.68
CA MET A 185 -8.27 -6.94 12.69
C MET A 185 -8.69 -7.98 11.65
N GLY A 186 -9.35 -9.06 12.10
CA GLY A 186 -9.91 -10.07 11.20
C GLY A 186 -10.92 -9.46 10.24
N GLN A 187 -11.84 -8.62 10.74
CA GLN A 187 -12.80 -7.90 9.90
C GLN A 187 -12.14 -6.96 8.89
N ALA A 188 -11.10 -6.21 9.29
CA ALA A 188 -10.37 -5.33 8.38
C ALA A 188 -9.75 -6.12 7.22
N MET A 189 -9.06 -7.22 7.53
CA MET A 189 -8.49 -8.12 6.53
C MET A 189 -9.57 -8.75 5.64
N ILE A 190 -10.66 -9.26 6.22
CA ILE A 190 -11.75 -9.88 5.45
C ILE A 190 -12.36 -8.88 4.47
N ARG A 191 -12.70 -7.68 4.95
CA ARG A 191 -13.33 -6.65 4.13
C ARG A 191 -12.44 -6.26 2.96
N ASP A 192 -11.17 -6.01 3.22
CA ASP A 192 -10.26 -5.49 2.20
C ASP A 192 -9.79 -6.59 1.24
N CYS A 193 -9.57 -7.81 1.74
CA CYS A 193 -9.36 -8.98 0.88
C CYS A 193 -10.58 -9.20 -0.01
N SER A 194 -11.80 -9.22 0.53
CA SER A 194 -13.02 -9.47 -0.24
C SER A 194 -13.26 -8.40 -1.31
N VAL A 195 -13.03 -7.12 -1.02
CA VAL A 195 -13.24 -6.03 -1.99
C VAL A 195 -12.25 -6.17 -3.15
N ILE A 196 -10.96 -6.35 -2.87
CA ILE A 196 -9.92 -6.45 -3.91
C ILE A 196 -10.12 -7.71 -4.75
N CYS A 197 -10.41 -8.83 -4.10
CA CYS A 197 -10.72 -10.12 -4.70
C CYS A 197 -11.92 -10.10 -5.66
N THR A 198 -12.98 -9.40 -5.24
CA THR A 198 -14.23 -9.27 -6.02
C THR A 198 -14.05 -8.29 -7.18
N TYR A 199 -13.35 -7.17 -6.95
CA TYR A 199 -13.12 -6.14 -7.98
C TYR A 199 -12.24 -6.64 -9.13
N VAL A 200 -11.27 -7.50 -8.83
CA VAL A 200 -10.43 -8.14 -9.86
C VAL A 200 -11.19 -9.28 -10.58
N GLY A 201 -12.40 -9.64 -10.13
CA GLY A 201 -13.24 -10.68 -10.75
C GLY A 201 -12.72 -12.10 -10.54
N LYS A 202 -11.73 -12.27 -9.65
CA LYS A 202 -10.99 -13.53 -9.54
C LYS A 202 -11.26 -14.30 -8.25
N PHE A 203 -11.84 -13.73 -7.20
CA PHE A 203 -12.08 -14.48 -5.95
C PHE A 203 -13.45 -14.16 -5.33
N ALA A 204 -14.26 -15.21 -5.15
CA ALA A 204 -15.61 -15.11 -4.63
C ALA A 204 -15.60 -14.93 -3.10
N ALA A 205 -16.31 -13.93 -2.59
CA ALA A 205 -16.42 -13.64 -1.15
C ALA A 205 -16.86 -14.87 -0.32
N GLN A 206 -17.63 -15.78 -0.93
CA GLN A 206 -18.10 -17.03 -0.33
C GLN A 206 -16.98 -18.06 -0.07
N LYS A 207 -15.77 -17.85 -0.60
CA LYS A 207 -14.59 -18.65 -0.26
C LYS A 207 -13.92 -18.21 1.04
N ILE A 208 -14.36 -17.09 1.61
CA ILE A 208 -13.93 -16.63 2.93
C ILE A 208 -14.91 -17.15 3.97
N THR A 209 -14.39 -17.80 5.02
CA THR A 209 -15.16 -18.20 6.18
C THR A 209 -14.57 -17.57 7.43
N ALA A 210 -15.39 -16.98 8.31
CA ALA A 210 -14.94 -16.44 9.60
C ALA A 210 -15.57 -17.22 10.77
N SER A 211 -14.80 -17.44 11.84
CA SER A 211 -15.30 -18.03 13.08
C SER A 211 -15.17 -17.09 14.28
N ALA A 212 -16.17 -17.14 15.15
CA ALA A 212 -16.17 -16.54 16.47
C ALA A 212 -17.06 -17.38 17.41
N PRO A 213 -16.77 -17.43 18.72
CA PRO A 213 -17.61 -18.14 19.66
C PRO A 213 -19.01 -17.51 19.75
N GLU A 214 -20.01 -18.23 20.26
CA GLU A 214 -21.41 -17.77 20.27
C GLU A 214 -21.58 -16.47 21.08
N GLU A 215 -20.80 -16.30 22.14
CA GLU A 215 -20.78 -15.09 22.97
C GLU A 215 -20.32 -13.85 22.18
N ASP A 216 -19.51 -14.06 21.13
CA ASP A 216 -18.94 -13.03 20.26
C ASP A 216 -19.66 -12.93 18.91
N ARG A 217 -20.87 -13.47 18.79
CA ARG A 217 -21.65 -13.51 17.55
C ARG A 217 -21.84 -12.15 16.88
N HIS A 218 -21.91 -11.07 17.65
CA HIS A 218 -22.04 -9.71 17.13
C HIS A 218 -20.95 -9.34 16.12
N TYR A 219 -19.73 -9.85 16.26
CA TYR A 219 -18.66 -9.65 15.29
C TYR A 219 -18.92 -10.34 13.95
N LEU A 220 -19.57 -11.51 13.95
CA LEU A 220 -19.96 -12.25 12.75
C LEU A 220 -21.14 -11.57 12.04
N ASP A 221 -22.12 -11.09 12.80
CA ASP A 221 -23.26 -10.36 12.25
C ASP A 221 -22.81 -9.04 11.59
N GLU A 222 -21.87 -8.33 12.21
CA GLU A 222 -21.28 -7.10 11.66
C GLU A 222 -20.60 -7.36 10.31
N ILE A 223 -19.72 -8.36 10.21
CA ILE A 223 -19.00 -8.62 8.95
C ILE A 223 -19.94 -9.14 7.87
N LYS A 224 -20.93 -9.97 8.23
CA LYS A 224 -21.93 -10.51 7.29
C LYS A 224 -22.82 -9.41 6.70
N SER A 225 -23.10 -8.35 7.47
CA SER A 225 -23.86 -7.19 6.97
C SER A 225 -23.08 -6.38 5.91
N LYS A 226 -21.75 -6.41 5.96
CA LYS A 226 -20.87 -5.63 5.08
C LYS A 226 -20.35 -6.44 3.89
N VAL A 227 -20.18 -7.76 4.06
CA VAL A 227 -19.53 -8.63 3.09
C VAL A 227 -20.24 -9.99 3.06
N ASN A 228 -20.48 -10.51 1.86
CA ASN A 228 -21.14 -11.80 1.66
C ASN A 228 -20.18 -12.99 1.84
N ILE A 229 -19.70 -13.20 3.08
CA ILE A 229 -18.83 -14.31 3.47
C ILE A 229 -19.62 -15.44 4.18
N ASN A 230 -19.00 -16.61 4.29
CA ASN A 230 -19.48 -17.65 5.20
C ASN A 230 -19.07 -17.34 6.65
N VAL A 231 -19.91 -17.70 7.60
CA VAL A 231 -19.64 -17.54 9.03
C VAL A 231 -19.97 -18.84 9.77
N THR A 232 -19.24 -19.14 10.84
CA THR A 232 -19.47 -20.32 11.68
C THR A 232 -19.09 -20.05 13.12
N HIS A 233 -19.67 -20.80 14.07
CA HIS A 233 -19.26 -20.79 15.47
C HIS A 233 -18.26 -21.90 15.81
N SER A 234 -17.90 -22.74 14.83
CA SER A 234 -17.02 -23.89 15.00
C SER A 234 -15.69 -23.67 14.29
N ASN A 235 -14.60 -23.55 15.07
CA ASN A 235 -13.23 -23.46 14.55
C ASN A 235 -12.86 -24.72 13.75
N LEU A 236 -13.36 -25.88 14.17
CA LEU A 236 -13.09 -27.16 13.52
C LEU A 236 -13.70 -27.22 12.11
N ASP A 237 -14.92 -26.73 11.94
CA ASP A 237 -15.58 -26.76 10.63
C ASP A 237 -14.94 -25.79 9.66
N LEU A 238 -14.52 -24.60 10.15
CA LEU A 238 -13.71 -23.67 9.38
C LEU A 238 -12.38 -24.31 8.95
N ALA A 239 -11.68 -24.99 9.86
CA ALA A 239 -10.39 -25.62 9.57
C ALA A 239 -10.50 -26.72 8.49
N ARG A 240 -11.59 -27.48 8.49
CA ARG A 240 -11.83 -28.57 7.53
C ARG A 240 -11.94 -28.06 6.10
N THR A 241 -12.70 -26.99 5.91
CA THR A 241 -13.01 -26.45 4.58
C THR A 241 -11.95 -25.48 4.05
N SER A 242 -11.06 -24.97 4.91
CA SER A 242 -10.08 -23.94 4.55
C SER A 242 -8.74 -24.54 4.10
N ASP A 243 -8.17 -23.99 3.03
CA ASP A 243 -6.79 -24.26 2.58
C ASP A 243 -5.79 -23.35 3.31
N VAL A 244 -6.22 -22.13 3.63
CA VAL A 244 -5.47 -21.13 4.37
C VAL A 244 -6.20 -20.82 5.67
N VAL A 245 -5.53 -20.97 6.81
CA VAL A 245 -6.10 -20.67 8.13
C VAL A 245 -5.37 -19.46 8.70
N ILE A 246 -6.11 -18.38 8.95
CA ILE A 246 -5.62 -17.13 9.49
C ILE A 246 -6.01 -17.04 10.96
N PHE A 247 -5.02 -17.00 11.87
CA PHE A 247 -5.26 -16.80 13.30
C PHE A 247 -5.33 -15.30 13.61
N ALA A 248 -6.56 -14.80 13.76
CA ALA A 248 -6.93 -13.41 14.07
C ALA A 248 -7.57 -13.29 15.46
N ILE A 249 -6.99 -14.00 16.45
CA ILE A 249 -7.45 -14.05 17.84
C ILE A 249 -6.50 -13.32 18.80
N PRO A 250 -6.98 -12.93 19.99
CA PRO A 250 -6.10 -12.48 21.05
C PRO A 250 -5.05 -13.56 21.43
N PRO A 251 -3.81 -13.16 21.75
CA PRO A 251 -2.76 -14.13 22.09
C PRO A 251 -3.07 -14.93 23.36
N SER A 252 -3.89 -14.39 24.28
CA SER A 252 -4.31 -15.05 25.52
C SER A 252 -5.10 -16.34 25.32
N ILE A 253 -5.80 -16.49 24.19
CA ILE A 253 -6.60 -17.69 23.88
C ILE A 253 -5.94 -18.60 22.83
N SER A 254 -4.76 -18.23 22.34
CA SER A 254 -4.05 -18.93 21.26
C SER A 254 -3.82 -20.41 21.56
N CYS A 255 -3.33 -20.75 22.76
CA CYS A 255 -3.07 -22.12 23.17
C CYS A 255 -4.33 -22.99 23.10
N ARG A 256 -5.45 -22.51 23.64
CA ARG A 256 -6.73 -23.23 23.64
C ARG A 256 -7.20 -23.53 22.22
N VAL A 257 -7.20 -22.53 21.35
CA VAL A 257 -7.70 -22.64 19.97
C VAL A 257 -6.79 -23.50 19.09
N ILE A 258 -5.47 -23.37 19.22
CA ILE A 258 -4.53 -24.22 18.46
C ILE A 258 -4.64 -25.67 18.91
N CYS A 259 -4.77 -25.94 20.22
CA CYS A 259 -4.99 -27.28 20.75
C CYS A 259 -6.30 -27.90 20.24
N GLU A 260 -7.38 -27.13 20.20
CA GLU A 260 -8.68 -27.56 19.66
C GLU A 260 -8.55 -28.01 18.19
N MET A 261 -7.89 -27.19 17.36
CA MET A 261 -7.81 -27.41 15.90
C MET A 261 -6.71 -28.40 15.47
N ARG A 262 -5.89 -28.85 16.41
CA ARG A 262 -4.68 -29.63 16.19
C ARG A 262 -4.85 -30.85 15.29
N THR A 263 -5.94 -31.59 15.44
CA THR A 263 -6.18 -32.83 14.67
C THR A 263 -6.53 -32.57 13.21
N ILE A 264 -6.93 -31.35 12.87
CA ILE A 264 -7.41 -30.95 11.54
C ILE A 264 -6.32 -30.17 10.79
N LEU A 265 -5.43 -29.47 11.50
CA LEU A 265 -4.30 -28.77 10.89
C LEU A 265 -3.31 -29.78 10.29
N SER A 266 -3.31 -29.87 8.96
CA SER A 266 -2.43 -30.75 8.19
C SER A 266 -1.30 -29.98 7.49
N ILE A 267 -0.30 -30.70 6.99
CA ILE A 267 0.84 -30.11 6.24
C ILE A 267 0.41 -29.44 4.92
N ASP A 268 -0.76 -29.83 4.41
CA ASP A 268 -1.35 -29.30 3.18
C ASP A 268 -1.99 -27.93 3.39
N LYS A 269 -2.14 -27.46 4.64
CA LYS A 269 -2.73 -26.15 4.95
C LYS A 269 -1.64 -25.11 5.21
N LEU A 270 -1.89 -23.88 4.78
CA LEU A 270 -1.06 -22.72 5.13
C LEU A 270 -1.66 -22.06 6.37
N ILE A 271 -0.83 -21.85 7.38
CA ILE A 271 -1.20 -21.11 8.59
C ILE A 271 -0.59 -19.72 8.51
N LEU A 272 -1.43 -18.69 8.64
CA LEU A 272 -0.99 -17.31 8.79
C LEU A 272 -1.41 -16.79 10.16
N SER A 273 -0.46 -16.55 11.05
CA SER A 273 -0.75 -15.96 12.36
C SER A 273 -0.50 -14.46 12.33
N ILE A 274 -1.50 -13.68 12.74
CA ILE A 274 -1.37 -12.22 12.97
C ILE A 274 -1.34 -11.87 14.47
N MET A 275 -1.15 -12.89 15.32
CA MET A 275 -1.18 -12.73 16.76
C MET A 275 0.10 -12.06 17.25
N ASN A 276 -0.05 -10.99 18.04
CA ASN A 276 1.09 -10.36 18.70
C ASN A 276 1.71 -11.32 19.73
N GLY A 277 3.04 -11.35 19.83
CA GLY A 277 3.69 -12.11 20.88
C GLY A 277 3.76 -13.63 20.68
N VAL A 278 3.31 -14.17 19.52
CA VAL A 278 3.29 -15.63 19.27
C VAL A 278 4.31 -15.99 18.20
N SER A 279 5.36 -16.74 18.56
CA SER A 279 6.38 -17.18 17.60
C SER A 279 5.90 -18.35 16.72
N MET A 280 6.50 -18.50 15.53
CA MET A 280 6.26 -19.67 14.68
C MET A 280 6.65 -20.96 15.39
N ASP A 281 7.73 -20.94 16.19
CA ASP A 281 8.11 -22.05 17.06
C ASP A 281 7.02 -22.40 18.08
N THR A 282 6.32 -21.42 18.66
CA THR A 282 5.20 -21.67 19.58
C THR A 282 4.06 -22.40 18.88
N ILE A 283 3.78 -22.03 17.62
CA ILE A 283 2.74 -22.64 16.78
C ILE A 283 3.15 -24.05 16.34
N GLU A 284 4.41 -24.24 15.94
CA GLU A 284 4.94 -25.52 15.45
C GLU A 284 5.22 -26.52 16.56
N GLN A 285 5.87 -26.10 17.64
CA GLN A 285 6.50 -27.01 18.58
C GLN A 285 5.58 -27.47 19.69
N GLN A 286 4.50 -26.75 20.05
CA GLN A 286 3.67 -26.99 21.24
C GLN A 286 4.42 -27.82 22.31
N LYS A 287 5.59 -27.33 22.75
CA LYS A 287 6.27 -27.89 23.91
C LYS A 287 5.43 -27.47 25.10
N ILE A 288 4.41 -28.26 25.38
CA ILE A 288 3.73 -28.25 26.67
C ILE A 288 4.81 -28.65 27.67
N SER A 289 5.47 -27.68 28.28
CA SER A 289 6.35 -27.91 29.43
C SER A 289 5.48 -28.11 30.66
N PHE A 290 4.70 -29.19 30.68
CA PHE A 290 3.98 -29.79 31.80
C PHE A 290 3.80 -31.26 31.36
N ILE A 291 4.26 -32.30 32.07
CA ILE A 291 4.15 -32.59 33.49
C ILE A 291 5.32 -33.49 33.91
N SER A 292 6.03 -33.12 34.97
CA SER A 292 6.79 -34.10 35.78
C SER A 292 5.79 -34.74 36.75
N ALA A 293 5.27 -35.92 36.43
CA ALA A 293 4.63 -36.88 37.33
C ALA A 293 3.89 -37.99 36.55
N SER A 294 4.50 -39.18 36.54
CA SER A 294 3.86 -40.49 36.64
C SER A 294 2.83 -40.98 35.60
N ILE A 295 3.36 -41.87 34.75
CA ILE A 295 2.84 -43.23 34.46
C ILE A 295 1.71 -43.43 33.43
N VAL A 296 0.88 -42.47 33.01
CA VAL A 296 -0.24 -42.83 32.09
C VAL A 296 -0.17 -42.36 30.63
N GLU A 297 0.48 -41.29 30.22
CA GLU A 297 0.46 -40.92 28.78
C GLU A 297 1.85 -40.70 28.18
N ARG A 298 2.50 -41.84 27.91
CA ARG A 298 3.41 -42.04 26.77
C ARG A 298 2.65 -42.12 25.43
N LEU A 299 1.45 -41.55 25.36
CA LEU A 299 0.53 -41.65 24.24
C LEU A 299 0.01 -40.23 23.95
N ILE A 300 0.54 -39.62 22.89
CA ILE A 300 0.03 -38.40 22.24
C ILE A 300 0.33 -37.16 23.13
N VAL A 301 1.13 -36.17 22.72
CA VAL A 301 0.80 -35.31 21.59
C VAL A 301 2.10 -34.91 20.84
N GLN A 302 2.60 -35.81 20.00
CA GLN A 302 3.37 -35.41 18.82
C GLN A 302 2.40 -34.65 17.90
N ILE A 303 2.64 -33.37 17.54
CA ILE A 303 2.21 -32.94 16.21
C ILE A 303 3.30 -33.59 15.38
N ALA A 304 3.01 -34.83 14.99
CA ALA A 304 3.91 -35.87 14.52
C ALA A 304 5.07 -35.40 13.63
N GLY A 305 6.19 -34.87 14.14
CA GLY A 305 7.40 -34.61 13.35
C GLY A 305 7.18 -33.85 12.02
N LYS A 306 6.04 -33.15 11.87
CA LYS A 306 5.57 -32.56 10.62
C LYS A 306 5.67 -31.05 10.79
N LYS A 307 6.76 -30.47 10.31
CA LYS A 307 6.88 -29.02 10.15
C LYS A 307 5.73 -28.56 9.23
N LEU A 308 4.76 -27.81 9.78
CA LEU A 308 3.63 -27.21 9.05
C LEU A 308 4.12 -26.06 8.16
N ARG A 309 3.26 -25.50 7.30
CA ARG A 309 3.58 -24.28 6.54
C ARG A 309 3.04 -23.08 7.33
N VAL A 310 3.93 -22.33 7.97
CA VAL A 310 3.57 -21.27 8.91
C VAL A 310 4.17 -19.94 8.47
N ALA A 311 3.31 -18.93 8.42
CA ALA A 311 3.64 -17.54 8.26
C ALA A 311 3.25 -16.77 9.54
N ARG A 312 4.14 -15.90 10.00
CA ARG A 312 3.87 -14.94 11.08
C ARG A 312 3.84 -13.55 10.48
N ALA A 313 2.81 -12.78 10.75
CA ALA A 313 2.71 -11.39 10.32
C ALA A 313 2.33 -10.49 11.50
N MET A 314 2.77 -9.23 11.45
CA MET A 314 2.42 -8.22 12.43
C MET A 314 1.83 -7.01 11.72
N PRO A 315 0.51 -7.02 11.41
CA PRO A 315 -0.19 -5.85 10.92
C PRO A 315 -0.41 -4.84 12.05
N ASN A 316 -0.84 -3.63 11.71
CA ASN A 316 -1.20 -2.60 12.68
C ASN A 316 -2.62 -2.07 12.45
N MET A 317 -3.11 -1.21 13.35
CA MET A 317 -4.49 -0.72 13.32
C MET A 317 -4.85 0.07 12.05
N ALA A 318 -3.86 0.62 11.34
CA ALA A 318 -4.07 1.31 10.06
C ALA A 318 -4.53 0.37 8.93
N ALA A 319 -4.54 -0.95 9.15
CA ALA A 319 -5.22 -1.92 8.29
C ALA A 319 -6.69 -1.55 8.04
N THR A 320 -7.37 -0.95 9.03
CA THR A 320 -8.77 -0.51 8.93
C THR A 320 -9.01 0.56 7.86
N VAL A 321 -7.94 1.24 7.41
CA VAL A 321 -7.96 2.24 6.33
C VAL A 321 -7.00 1.87 5.19
N ARG A 322 -6.62 0.58 5.07
CA ARG A 322 -5.73 0.04 4.03
C ARG A 322 -4.33 0.67 3.99
N ARG A 323 -3.83 1.14 5.13
CA ARG A 323 -2.51 1.74 5.28
C ARG A 323 -1.69 1.06 6.38
N SER A 324 -1.91 -0.24 6.60
CA SER A 324 -1.07 -1.04 7.51
C SER A 324 0.38 -1.04 7.04
N ALA A 325 1.31 -1.05 7.98
CA ALA A 325 2.72 -1.36 7.73
C ALA A 325 3.03 -2.70 8.38
N THR A 326 3.00 -3.75 7.57
CA THR A 326 3.01 -5.14 8.02
C THR A 326 4.36 -5.79 7.74
N ALA A 327 5.06 -6.20 8.80
CA ALA A 327 6.19 -7.12 8.65
C ALA A 327 5.70 -8.56 8.71
N TYR A 328 6.27 -9.45 7.89
CA TYR A 328 5.96 -10.89 7.95
C TYR A 328 7.19 -11.77 7.76
N ALA A 329 7.11 -12.97 8.31
CA ALA A 329 8.11 -14.02 8.23
C ALA A 329 7.44 -15.33 7.81
N LEU A 330 8.22 -16.18 7.15
CA LEU A 330 7.81 -17.49 6.69
C LEU A 330 8.77 -18.52 7.28
N ASN A 331 8.25 -19.68 7.66
CA ASN A 331 9.10 -20.79 8.07
C ASN A 331 9.73 -21.50 6.86
N GLU A 332 10.64 -22.45 7.11
CA GLU A 332 11.39 -23.18 6.08
C GLU A 332 10.52 -24.06 5.15
N ARG A 333 9.26 -24.30 5.53
CA ARG A 333 8.33 -25.15 4.78
C ARG A 333 7.44 -24.38 3.82
N CYS A 334 7.31 -23.07 4.02
CA CYS A 334 6.58 -22.22 3.11
C CYS A 334 7.24 -22.25 1.73
N THR A 335 6.42 -22.49 0.71
CA THR A 335 6.84 -22.46 -0.68
C THR A 335 6.87 -21.01 -1.20
N SER A 336 7.50 -20.78 -2.35
CA SER A 336 7.42 -19.49 -3.06
C SER A 336 5.98 -19.05 -3.35
N ARG A 337 5.09 -20.03 -3.51
CA ARG A 337 3.66 -19.80 -3.68
C ARG A 337 2.97 -19.33 -2.40
N ASP A 338 3.36 -19.88 -1.26
CA ASP A 338 2.86 -19.42 0.05
C ASP A 338 3.34 -17.99 0.32
N GLU A 339 4.57 -17.65 -0.06
CA GLU A 339 5.09 -16.29 0.02
C GLU A 339 4.28 -15.31 -0.82
N ALA A 340 4.03 -15.62 -2.09
CA ALA A 340 3.21 -14.79 -2.97
C ALA A 340 1.80 -14.60 -2.42
N LEU A 341 1.21 -15.67 -1.86
CA LEU A 341 -0.11 -15.66 -1.25
C LEU A 341 -0.16 -14.77 0.00
N VAL A 342 0.76 -14.95 0.95
CA VAL A 342 0.84 -14.15 2.17
C VAL A 342 1.12 -12.68 1.82
N SER A 343 2.07 -12.42 0.92
CA SER A 343 2.36 -11.06 0.47
C SER A 343 1.13 -10.43 -0.17
N GLY A 344 0.40 -11.14 -1.02
CA GLY A 344 -0.83 -10.64 -1.65
C GLY A 344 -1.92 -10.31 -0.64
N LEU A 345 -2.17 -11.21 0.33
CA LEU A 345 -3.17 -10.99 1.39
C LEU A 345 -2.83 -9.79 2.27
N LEU A 346 -1.56 -9.62 2.64
CA LEU A 346 -1.12 -8.51 3.48
C LEU A 346 -1.07 -7.19 2.71
N SER A 347 -0.76 -7.24 1.41
CA SER A 347 -0.81 -6.05 0.54
C SER A 347 -2.23 -5.48 0.37
N CYS A 348 -3.27 -6.30 0.56
CA CYS A 348 -4.67 -5.82 0.55
C CYS A 348 -4.96 -4.80 1.66
N ILE A 349 -4.25 -4.86 2.78
CA ILE A 349 -4.46 -3.99 3.95
C ILE A 349 -3.39 -2.90 4.10
N GLY A 350 -2.39 -2.84 3.21
CA GLY A 350 -1.35 -1.82 3.23
C GLY A 350 0.00 -2.31 2.71
N PHE A 351 1.08 -1.70 3.20
CA PHE A 351 2.45 -2.10 2.89
C PHE A 351 2.81 -3.41 3.60
N ALA A 352 3.44 -4.34 2.88
CA ALA A 352 3.89 -5.62 3.42
C ALA A 352 5.38 -5.85 3.08
N VAL A 353 6.17 -6.25 4.07
CA VAL A 353 7.60 -6.54 3.90
C VAL A 353 7.98 -7.85 4.57
N LYS A 354 8.71 -8.70 3.84
CA LYS A 354 9.27 -9.95 4.35
C LYS A 354 10.53 -9.66 5.16
N LEU A 355 10.60 -10.20 6.37
CA LEU A 355 11.74 -10.12 7.27
C LEU A 355 12.05 -11.50 7.88
N PRO A 356 13.28 -11.75 8.34
CA PRO A 356 13.56 -12.84 9.27
C PRO A 356 12.70 -12.73 10.53
N GLU A 357 12.20 -13.84 11.07
CA GLU A 357 11.28 -13.83 12.23
C GLU A 357 11.84 -13.09 13.44
N ARG A 358 13.15 -13.21 13.69
CA ARG A 358 13.85 -12.51 14.79
C ARG A 358 13.68 -10.99 14.77
N LEU A 359 13.35 -10.40 13.62
CA LEU A 359 13.12 -8.96 13.46
C LEU A 359 11.65 -8.56 13.59
N ILE A 360 10.71 -9.51 13.69
CA ILE A 360 9.28 -9.20 13.80
C ILE A 360 8.99 -8.41 15.09
N ASN A 361 9.64 -8.73 16.20
CA ASN A 361 9.47 -7.96 17.45
C ASN A 361 10.05 -6.53 17.36
N SER A 362 11.11 -6.34 16.58
CA SER A 362 11.62 -5.01 16.25
C SER A 362 10.62 -4.24 15.39
N ALA A 363 10.04 -4.89 14.38
CA ALA A 363 8.97 -4.31 13.57
C ALA A 363 7.71 -4.01 14.41
N THR A 364 7.35 -4.84 15.38
CA THR A 364 6.26 -4.57 16.33
C THR A 364 6.49 -3.26 17.08
N GLY A 365 7.68 -3.04 17.64
CA GLY A 365 8.01 -1.81 18.36
C GLY A 365 7.96 -0.57 17.46
N LEU A 366 8.28 -0.72 16.17
CA LEU A 366 8.23 0.37 15.20
C LEU A 366 6.84 0.58 14.59
N SER A 367 6.35 -0.37 13.78
CA SER A 367 5.13 -0.24 12.98
C SER A 367 3.87 -0.74 13.69
N GLY A 368 4.00 -1.70 14.60
CA GLY A 368 2.88 -2.20 15.41
C GLY A 368 2.41 -1.15 16.41
N CYS A 369 3.35 -0.61 17.20
CA CYS A 369 3.10 0.45 18.18
C CYS A 369 3.12 1.86 17.57
N GLY A 370 3.75 2.03 16.40
CA GLY A 370 3.92 3.30 15.68
C GLY A 370 2.68 4.20 15.59
N PRO A 371 1.48 3.68 15.25
CA PRO A 371 0.27 4.49 15.20
C PRO A 371 -0.02 5.24 16.50
N ALA A 372 0.25 4.64 17.67
CA ALA A 372 0.05 5.31 18.95
C ALA A 372 0.99 6.51 19.12
N TYR A 373 2.26 6.37 18.72
CA TYR A 373 3.24 7.45 18.76
C TYR A 373 2.79 8.61 17.85
N MET A 374 2.30 8.28 16.66
CA MET A 374 1.85 9.28 15.69
C MET A 374 0.57 9.99 16.15
N PHE A 375 -0.36 9.28 16.81
CA PHE A 375 -1.52 9.93 17.44
C PHE A 375 -1.10 10.92 18.54
N THR A 376 -0.13 10.57 19.37
CA THR A 376 0.43 11.50 20.38
C THR A 376 1.06 12.74 19.72
N VAL A 377 1.80 12.56 18.61
CA VAL A 377 2.38 13.69 17.86
C VAL A 377 1.28 14.58 17.26
N LEU A 378 0.24 13.99 16.64
CA LEU A 378 -0.88 14.74 16.07
C LEU A 378 -1.63 15.56 17.12
N GLU A 379 -1.91 14.96 18.28
CA GLU A 379 -2.57 15.63 19.40
C GLU A 379 -1.73 16.81 19.89
N ALA A 380 -0.43 16.60 20.12
CA ALA A 380 0.49 17.67 20.54
C ALA A 380 0.61 18.81 19.52
N MET A 381 0.64 18.48 18.21
CA MET A 381 0.65 19.49 17.15
C MET A 381 -0.65 20.31 17.13
N ALA A 382 -1.80 19.65 17.29
CA ALA A 382 -3.09 20.33 17.35
C ALA A 382 -3.19 21.25 18.58
N GLU A 383 -2.70 20.80 19.75
CA GLU A 383 -2.59 21.63 20.95
C GLU A 383 -1.66 22.84 20.76
N GLY A 384 -0.52 22.64 20.10
CA GLY A 384 0.39 23.72 19.72
C GLY A 384 -0.30 24.77 18.83
N GLY A 385 -1.07 24.33 17.84
CA GLY A 385 -1.86 25.20 16.98
C GLY A 385 -2.92 26.00 17.74
N VAL A 386 -3.62 25.38 18.68
CA VAL A 386 -4.59 26.07 19.54
C VAL A 386 -3.92 27.09 20.46
N LYS A 387 -2.77 26.73 21.04
CA LYS A 387 -1.96 27.66 21.84
C LYS A 387 -1.50 28.87 21.01
N ALA A 388 -1.27 28.69 19.71
CA ALA A 388 -0.94 29.75 18.77
C ALA A 388 -2.17 30.55 18.28
N GLY A 389 -3.38 30.20 18.70
CA GLY A 389 -4.62 30.94 18.42
C GLY A 389 -5.55 30.32 17.37
N LEU A 390 -5.25 29.12 16.87
CA LEU A 390 -6.14 28.43 15.92
C LEU A 390 -7.39 27.85 16.61
N PRO A 391 -8.55 27.80 15.93
CA PRO A 391 -9.66 26.95 16.33
C PRO A 391 -9.23 25.47 16.42
N ARG A 392 -9.78 24.74 17.40
CA ARG A 392 -9.38 23.35 17.71
C ARG A 392 -9.56 22.40 16.53
N ASP A 393 -10.71 22.49 15.87
CA ASP A 393 -11.07 21.70 14.69
C ASP A 393 -10.13 21.97 13.51
N VAL A 394 -9.84 23.23 13.24
CA VAL A 394 -8.89 23.64 12.19
C VAL A 394 -7.47 23.15 12.51
N ALA A 395 -7.00 23.34 13.74
CA ALA A 395 -5.67 22.89 14.16
C ALA A 395 -5.50 21.37 14.01
N GLN A 396 -6.53 20.60 14.36
CA GLN A 396 -6.54 19.15 14.20
C GLN A 396 -6.48 18.74 12.72
N GLN A 397 -7.29 19.35 11.86
CA GLN A 397 -7.27 19.04 10.42
C GLN A 397 -5.93 19.40 9.77
N LEU A 398 -5.34 20.54 10.15
CA LEU A 398 -4.02 20.94 9.65
C LEU A 398 -2.92 19.97 10.11
N ALA A 399 -2.94 19.54 11.38
CA ALA A 399 -1.96 18.57 11.89
C ALA A 399 -2.03 17.22 11.15
N VAL A 400 -3.24 16.69 10.93
CA VAL A 400 -3.46 15.42 10.21
C VAL A 400 -2.95 15.50 8.78
N ASN A 401 -3.32 16.54 8.03
CA ASN A 401 -2.89 16.69 6.64
C ASN A 401 -1.39 16.97 6.51
N THR A 402 -0.81 17.70 7.47
CA THR A 402 0.65 17.93 7.52
C THR A 402 1.41 16.62 7.69
N MET A 403 0.98 15.76 8.60
CA MET A 403 1.61 14.45 8.83
C MET A 403 1.44 13.53 7.61
N LEU A 404 0.23 13.46 7.04
CA LEU A 404 -0.07 12.65 5.86
C LEU A 404 0.79 13.08 4.67
N GLY A 405 0.82 14.39 4.36
CA GLY A 405 1.60 14.95 3.25
C GLY A 405 3.10 14.71 3.44
N SER A 406 3.62 14.89 4.66
CA SER A 406 5.04 14.65 4.96
C SER A 406 5.44 13.19 4.71
N ALA A 407 4.61 12.23 5.12
CA ALA A 407 4.86 10.82 4.88
C ALA A 407 4.76 10.46 3.39
N GLU A 408 3.77 11.01 2.68
CA GLU A 408 3.57 10.79 1.25
C GLU A 408 4.73 11.36 0.43
N MET A 409 5.29 12.52 0.80
CA MET A 409 6.48 13.08 0.15
C MET A 409 7.69 12.13 0.22
N VAL A 410 7.91 11.47 1.37
CA VAL A 410 8.98 10.47 1.50
C VAL A 410 8.73 9.29 0.55
N ILE A 411 7.49 8.81 0.47
CA ILE A 411 7.10 7.68 -0.38
C ILE A 411 7.27 8.02 -1.87
N GLN A 412 6.77 9.17 -2.31
CA GLN A 412 6.75 9.56 -3.71
C GLN A 412 8.12 9.97 -4.24
N THR A 413 8.89 10.72 -3.44
CA THR A 413 10.19 11.24 -3.87
C THR A 413 11.33 10.24 -3.64
N GLY A 414 11.17 9.30 -2.71
CA GLY A 414 12.24 8.38 -2.28
C GLY A 414 13.42 9.09 -1.61
N LYS A 415 13.31 10.39 -1.31
CA LYS A 415 14.39 11.18 -0.69
C LYS A 415 14.49 10.87 0.80
N HIS A 416 15.71 10.97 1.32
CA HIS A 416 15.96 10.83 2.75
C HIS A 416 15.21 11.92 3.53
N PRO A 417 14.57 11.62 4.68
CA PRO A 417 13.77 12.60 5.44
C PRO A 417 14.54 13.86 5.83
N THR A 418 15.83 13.74 6.14
CA THR A 418 16.71 14.90 6.42
C THR A 418 16.76 15.88 5.25
N ILE A 419 16.84 15.39 4.01
CA ILE A 419 16.91 16.24 2.81
C ILE A 419 15.59 16.96 2.60
N LEU A 420 14.45 16.27 2.78
CA LEU A 420 13.12 16.88 2.67
C LEU A 420 12.91 17.94 3.75
N ARG A 421 13.33 17.68 4.98
CA ARG A 421 13.30 18.66 6.07
C ARG A 421 14.15 19.90 5.73
N GLU A 422 15.40 19.71 5.32
CA GLU A 422 16.29 20.82 4.97
C GLU A 422 15.77 21.65 3.79
N SER A 423 15.05 21.02 2.84
CA SER A 423 14.46 21.75 1.71
C SER A 423 13.36 22.75 2.08
N ILE A 424 12.80 22.66 3.30
CA ILE A 424 11.79 23.58 3.83
C ILE A 424 12.30 24.44 5.00
N GLU A 425 13.58 24.35 5.33
CA GLU A 425 14.26 25.15 6.36
C GLU A 425 14.96 26.35 5.71
N SER A 426 14.22 27.46 5.56
CA SER A 426 14.85 28.71 5.11
C SER A 426 15.73 29.34 6.20
N PRO A 427 16.84 30.00 5.85
CA PRO A 427 17.69 30.69 6.82
C PRO A 427 16.90 31.73 7.64
N GLY A 428 16.88 31.56 8.97
CA GLY A 428 16.13 32.43 9.89
C GLY A 428 14.60 32.27 9.84
N GLY A 429 14.08 31.29 9.09
CA GLY A 429 12.65 31.01 8.96
C GLY A 429 12.02 30.38 10.21
N SER A 430 10.69 30.34 10.23
CA SER A 430 9.94 29.72 11.34
C SER A 430 10.20 28.21 11.47
N THR A 431 10.43 27.50 10.36
CA THR A 431 10.70 26.05 10.37
C THR A 431 11.94 25.72 11.20
N VAL A 432 13.07 26.40 10.96
CA VAL A 432 14.33 26.12 11.67
C VAL A 432 14.22 26.45 13.16
N VAL A 433 13.48 27.50 13.52
CA VAL A 433 13.20 27.83 14.94
C VAL A 433 12.37 26.71 15.60
N GLY A 434 11.34 26.20 14.92
CA GLY A 434 10.54 25.08 15.41
C GLY A 434 11.35 23.79 15.57
N VAL A 435 12.16 23.45 14.56
CA VAL A 435 13.05 22.28 14.61
C VAL A 435 14.08 22.40 15.73
N HIS A 436 14.65 23.59 15.96
CA HIS A 436 15.56 23.84 17.08
C HIS A 436 14.92 23.54 18.44
N GLU A 437 13.66 23.92 18.66
CA GLU A 437 12.95 23.58 19.91
C GLU A 437 12.69 22.07 20.04
N LEU A 438 12.42 21.35 18.94
CA LEU A 438 12.30 19.90 18.95
C LEU A 438 13.63 19.21 19.32
N GLU A 439 14.76 19.71 18.81
CA GLU A 439 16.08 19.17 19.14
C GLU A 439 16.48 19.49 20.59
N LYS A 440 16.16 20.69 21.11
CA LYS A 440 16.34 21.01 22.54
C LYS A 440 15.55 20.06 23.45
N ALA A 441 14.34 19.69 23.04
CA ALA A 441 13.51 18.73 23.76
C ALA A 441 13.95 17.26 23.57
N ALA A 442 15.04 17.01 22.82
CA ALA A 442 15.54 15.68 22.49
C ALA A 442 14.47 14.78 21.85
N PHE A 443 13.62 15.36 20.98
CA PHE A 443 12.48 14.67 20.39
C PHE A 443 12.86 13.35 19.69
N ARG A 444 13.98 13.33 18.97
CA ARG A 444 14.51 12.10 18.32
C ARG A 444 14.80 11.00 19.34
N ALA A 445 15.45 11.36 20.45
CA ALA A 445 15.78 10.41 21.50
C ALA A 445 14.51 9.82 22.12
N ALA A 446 13.46 10.62 22.32
CA ALA A 446 12.18 10.14 22.83
C ALA A 446 11.55 9.07 21.93
N LEU A 447 11.55 9.29 20.61
CA LEU A 447 11.03 8.31 19.64
C LEU A 447 11.89 7.04 19.57
N ILE A 448 13.22 7.17 19.58
CA ILE A 448 14.14 6.03 19.60
C ILE A 448 13.90 5.17 20.85
N ASN A 449 13.81 5.81 22.02
CA ASN A 449 13.56 5.13 23.29
C ASN A 449 12.18 4.44 23.32
N ALA A 450 11.15 5.05 22.71
CA ALA A 450 9.82 4.46 22.63
C ALA A 450 9.83 3.15 21.80
N VAL A 451 10.50 3.17 20.64
CA VAL A 451 10.65 1.97 19.80
C VAL A 451 11.44 0.89 20.54
N GLU A 452 12.57 1.25 21.16
CA GLU A 452 13.40 0.30 21.92
C GLU A 452 12.61 -0.35 23.07
N ALA A 453 11.91 0.45 23.87
CA ALA A 453 11.12 -0.03 25.00
C ALA A 453 10.00 -0.97 24.54
N ALA A 454 9.30 -0.63 23.45
CA ALA A 454 8.25 -1.46 22.89
C ALA A 454 8.80 -2.77 22.29
N THR A 455 9.93 -2.72 21.57
CA THR A 455 10.61 -3.91 21.08
C THR A 455 11.03 -4.84 22.22
N ASN A 456 11.64 -4.30 23.28
CA ASN A 456 12.02 -5.07 24.46
C ASN A 456 10.81 -5.69 25.16
N HIS A 457 9.68 -4.99 25.20
CA HIS A 457 8.44 -5.54 25.73
C HIS A 457 7.86 -6.65 24.84
N ALA A 458 7.89 -6.49 23.52
CA ALA A 458 7.44 -7.52 22.57
C ALA A 458 8.25 -8.82 22.71
N PHE A 459 9.58 -8.73 22.87
CA PHE A 459 10.41 -9.89 23.19
C PHE A 459 10.04 -10.56 24.52
N LYS A 460 9.66 -9.79 25.54
CA LYS A 460 9.18 -10.36 26.81
C LYS A 460 7.85 -11.10 26.63
N GLN A 461 6.94 -10.60 25.78
CA GLN A 461 5.67 -11.25 25.49
C GLN A 461 5.85 -12.58 24.75
N ASP A 462 6.71 -12.61 23.73
CA ASP A 462 7.10 -13.86 23.03
C ASP A 462 7.61 -14.92 24.03
N ASN A 463 8.45 -14.50 24.98
CA ASN A 463 9.02 -15.39 26.00
C ASN A 463 8.03 -15.80 27.10
N MET A 464 7.03 -14.97 27.43
CA MET A 464 6.02 -15.30 28.44
C MET A 464 5.05 -16.38 27.97
N GLN A 465 4.72 -16.40 26.68
CA GLN A 465 3.89 -17.47 26.12
C GLN A 465 4.55 -18.83 26.16
N PHE A 466 5.89 -18.88 26.16
CA PHE A 466 6.63 -20.11 26.42
C PHE A 466 6.47 -20.62 27.87
N ARG A 467 6.16 -19.74 28.84
CA ARG A 467 6.09 -20.05 30.28
C ARG A 467 4.67 -20.28 30.81
N LEU A 468 3.66 -19.72 30.16
CA LEU A 468 2.25 -19.88 30.57
C LEU A 468 1.70 -21.22 30.07
N GLY A 469 2.06 -22.30 30.76
CA GLY A 469 1.16 -23.46 30.91
C GLY A 469 -0.10 -23.07 31.72
N PRO A 470 -1.16 -23.89 31.72
CA PRO A 470 -2.51 -23.51 32.16
C PRO A 470 -2.66 -23.39 33.69
N SER A 471 -1.91 -22.49 34.32
CA SER A 471 -1.98 -22.18 35.75
C SER A 471 -2.25 -20.70 36.03
N ALA A 472 -2.48 -19.85 35.03
CA ALA A 472 -3.07 -18.54 35.27
C ALA A 472 -4.59 -18.70 35.40
N THR A 473 -5.02 -19.36 36.48
CA THR A 473 -6.32 -19.08 37.06
C THR A 473 -6.42 -17.58 37.26
N ILE A 474 -7.48 -17.00 36.72
CA ILE A 474 -8.03 -15.72 37.14
C ILE A 474 -8.04 -15.73 38.68
N SER A 475 -7.10 -15.03 39.30
CA SER A 475 -7.16 -14.70 40.71
C SER A 475 -7.28 -13.20 40.79
N ASP A 476 -8.49 -12.77 41.14
CA ASP A 476 -8.89 -11.49 41.70
C ASP A 476 -7.79 -10.43 41.87
N ARG A 477 -7.93 -9.34 41.10
CA ARG A 477 -7.94 -7.96 41.62
C ARG A 477 -8.35 -6.96 40.54
#